data_AF-A0A847W8Z0-F1
#
_entry.id   AF-A0A847W8Z0-F1
#
_cell.length_a   1.000
_cell.length_b   1.000
_cell.length_c   1.000
_cell.angle_alpha   90.00
_cell.angle_beta   90.00
_cell.angle_gamma   90.00
#
_symmetry.space_group_name_H-M   'P 1'
#
loop_
_entity.id
_entity.type
_entity.pdbx_description
1 polymer ?
#
loop_
_entity_poly.entity_id
_entity_poly.type
_entity_poly.pdbx_seq_one_letter_code
_entity_poly.pdbx_strand_id
1 'polypeptide(L)'
;MDTALDGLKKMIIKAEKNLSKQGADIIEELSSENRYAQLLRCVIFRYEMLKLYTAAISLLKTALISADLRSEGLIKLKAWVTQQYEKDCVEKTGQKIRDTEEWWKGINAFSVDVCLTSRKDIVGLEIAEIRSQAYEKNGMLEPEPREGISSLIAFPQTGEAIPYQEYIINEVGYEARNELTRLRSEIIRLQFEGRDELLSLSDALFFYISAAEFALRMKKAGIPVCIPAFSELAVINAQAAYMPELALTGAETPVANDIYLGSGGYASLITGPNSSGKTCYIMLAGQLLFLFQLGCFLPCASAELKPADKILTLFATGESDTGEDSRMGMEVIKIADITKAMTPRSLILLNEPMTSTSAAEGIEICTDLLIELISKRVSSMMVTHFTDIYELLVTRLEAAGLSQRLKSYIMTTSQGSDNTISYLYKLKEAPPQRSSHARAVVGKLGVTLDSMLERLDSLGLDIRPQDTAWKRLRKEMLG
;
A
#
# COMPACT_ATOMS: atom_id res chain seq x y z
N MET A 1 20.86 -0.57 -0.86
CA MET A 1 19.78 0.17 -0.20
C MET A 1 18.69 -0.78 0.28
N ASP A 2 18.17 -1.66 -0.59
CA ASP A 2 17.17 -2.68 -0.23
C ASP A 2 17.55 -3.57 0.97
N THR A 3 18.80 -4.03 1.03
CA THR A 3 19.30 -4.88 2.13
C THR A 3 19.31 -4.16 3.49
N ALA A 4 19.61 -2.85 3.49
CA ALA A 4 19.61 -2.04 4.70
C ALA A 4 18.18 -1.70 5.15
N LEU A 5 17.28 -1.49 4.18
CA LEU A 5 15.88 -1.18 4.38
C LEU A 5 15.12 -2.37 5.00
N ASP A 6 15.33 -3.56 4.44
CA ASP A 6 14.77 -4.82 4.94
C ASP A 6 15.34 -5.19 6.33
N GLY A 7 16.63 -4.94 6.55
CA GLY A 7 17.27 -5.07 7.86
C GLY A 7 16.58 -4.21 8.92
N LEU A 8 16.39 -2.92 8.65
CA LEU A 8 15.79 -1.99 9.62
C LEU A 8 14.33 -2.36 9.93
N LYS A 9 13.53 -2.74 8.91
CA LYS A 9 12.16 -3.25 9.08
C LYS A 9 12.10 -4.46 10.00
N LYS A 10 12.91 -5.49 9.72
CA LYS A 10 12.97 -6.71 10.54
C LYS A 10 13.35 -6.40 11.98
N MET A 11 14.26 -5.45 12.17
CA MET A 11 14.69 -5.03 13.50
C MET A 11 13.58 -4.32 14.29
N ILE A 12 12.84 -3.39 13.67
CA ILE A 12 11.73 -2.70 14.34
C ILE A 12 10.62 -3.70 14.69
N ILE A 13 10.20 -4.55 13.75
CA ILE A 13 9.18 -5.59 14.02
C ILE A 13 9.61 -6.52 15.15
N LYS A 14 10.89 -6.95 15.15
CA LYS A 14 11.43 -7.80 16.20
C LYS A 14 11.47 -7.07 17.55
N ALA A 15 11.83 -5.79 17.56
CA ALA A 15 11.83 -4.97 18.77
C ALA A 15 10.41 -4.80 19.34
N GLU A 16 9.43 -4.44 18.51
CA GLU A 16 8.01 -4.31 18.91
C GLU A 16 7.42 -5.64 19.43
N LYS A 17 7.70 -6.75 18.76
CA LYS A 17 7.26 -8.09 19.20
C LYS A 17 7.90 -8.51 20.52
N ASN A 18 9.17 -8.15 20.72
CA ASN A 18 9.88 -8.41 21.97
C ASN A 18 9.37 -7.50 23.10
N LEU A 19 8.96 -6.27 22.78
CA LEU A 19 8.39 -5.28 23.71
C LEU A 19 6.95 -5.62 24.12
N SER A 20 6.08 -5.99 23.18
CA SER A 20 4.68 -6.34 23.45
C SER A 20 4.54 -7.62 24.29
N LYS A 21 5.60 -8.44 24.33
CA LYS A 21 5.67 -9.66 25.13
C LYS A 21 6.27 -9.50 26.53
N GLN A 22 6.63 -8.29 26.97
CA GLN A 22 7.50 -8.16 28.15
C GLN A 22 7.02 -7.21 29.23
N GLY A 23 6.84 -7.77 30.42
CA GLY A 23 7.38 -7.16 31.63
C GLY A 23 6.69 -7.59 32.92
N ALA A 24 5.36 -7.51 32.95
CA ALA A 24 4.59 -7.65 34.19
C ALA A 24 4.25 -9.11 34.52
N ASP A 25 3.71 -9.87 33.55
CA ASP A 25 3.04 -11.13 33.87
C ASP A 25 4.01 -12.31 34.14
N ILE A 26 5.24 -12.27 33.60
CA ILE A 26 6.23 -13.35 33.79
C ILE A 26 6.91 -13.27 35.17
N ILE A 27 6.78 -12.15 35.89
CA ILE A 27 7.43 -11.97 37.20
C ILE A 27 6.61 -12.63 38.32
N GLU A 28 5.30 -12.82 38.15
CA GLU A 28 4.41 -13.26 39.24
C GLU A 28 4.09 -14.77 39.28
N GLU A 29 4.41 -15.55 38.24
CA GLU A 29 3.81 -16.90 38.10
C GLU A 29 4.73 -18.12 38.25
N LEU A 30 5.99 -17.97 38.71
CA LEU A 30 6.88 -19.12 38.88
C LEU A 30 7.48 -19.19 40.30
N SER A 31 7.36 -20.37 40.91
CA SER A 31 7.73 -20.69 42.29
C SER A 31 9.19 -20.34 42.62
N SER A 32 9.49 -20.19 43.92
CA SER A 32 10.83 -19.94 44.46
C SER A 32 11.92 -20.95 44.04
N GLU A 33 11.57 -22.05 43.40
CA GLU A 33 12.47 -23.12 42.94
C GLU A 33 13.17 -22.79 41.60
N ASN A 34 12.65 -21.85 40.79
CA ASN A 34 13.15 -21.55 39.43
C ASN A 34 13.95 -20.23 39.32
N ARG A 35 14.67 -19.85 40.38
CA ARG A 35 15.40 -18.56 40.45
C ARG A 35 16.42 -18.37 39.33
N TYR A 36 17.10 -19.42 38.90
CA TYR A 36 18.15 -19.32 37.87
C TYR A 36 17.56 -19.26 36.47
N ALA A 37 16.44 -19.94 36.23
CA ALA A 37 15.70 -19.82 34.98
C ALA A 37 15.22 -18.38 34.76
N GLN A 38 14.66 -17.75 35.80
CA GLN A 38 14.24 -16.34 35.74
C GLN A 38 15.42 -15.41 35.47
N LEU A 39 16.55 -15.60 36.17
CA LEU A 39 17.77 -14.84 35.96
C LEU A 39 18.26 -14.93 34.50
N LEU A 40 18.34 -16.16 33.97
CA LEU A 40 18.76 -16.43 32.60
C LEU A 40 17.84 -15.73 31.59
N ARG A 41 16.50 -15.85 31.74
CA ARG A 41 15.51 -15.18 30.89
C ARG A 41 15.67 -13.66 30.89
N CYS A 42 15.85 -13.04 32.06
CA CYS A 42 16.06 -11.59 32.17
C CYS A 42 17.34 -11.14 31.45
N VAL A 43 18.43 -11.89 31.62
CA VAL A 43 19.72 -11.60 30.97
C VAL A 43 19.58 -11.71 29.46
N ILE A 44 18.97 -12.78 28.95
CA ILE A 44 18.72 -13.01 27.51
C ILE A 44 17.91 -11.89 26.90
N PHE A 45 16.79 -11.56 27.53
CA PHE A 45 15.92 -10.54 26.95
C PHE A 45 16.65 -9.20 26.85
N ARG A 46 17.31 -8.80 27.95
CA ARG A 46 18.00 -7.52 27.96
C ARG A 46 19.16 -7.53 26.96
N TYR A 47 19.85 -8.66 26.81
CA TYR A 47 20.85 -8.87 25.77
C TYR A 47 20.27 -8.71 24.35
N GLU A 48 19.16 -9.36 24.02
CA GLU A 48 18.51 -9.24 22.71
C GLU A 48 18.05 -7.81 22.43
N MET A 49 17.53 -7.12 23.44
CA MET A 49 17.20 -5.68 23.33
C MET A 49 18.46 -4.84 23.07
N LEU A 50 19.57 -5.14 23.75
CA LEU A 50 20.83 -4.43 23.53
C LEU A 50 21.37 -4.63 22.11
N LYS A 51 21.30 -5.86 21.63
CA LYS A 51 21.69 -6.24 20.27
C LYS A 51 20.85 -5.51 19.22
N LEU A 52 19.53 -5.51 19.39
CA LEU A 52 18.63 -4.81 18.46
C LEU A 52 18.87 -3.31 18.45
N TYR A 53 18.99 -2.68 19.62
CA TYR A 53 19.22 -1.24 19.70
C TYR A 53 20.55 -0.82 19.05
N THR A 54 21.65 -1.49 19.42
CA THR A 54 22.99 -1.18 18.90
C THR A 54 23.08 -1.37 17.39
N ALA A 55 22.47 -2.43 16.85
CA ALA A 55 22.41 -2.64 15.42
C ALA A 55 21.52 -1.60 14.72
N ALA A 56 20.42 -1.14 15.34
CA ALA A 56 19.51 -0.16 14.73
C ALA A 56 20.19 1.21 14.62
N ILE A 57 20.80 1.69 15.72
CA ILE A 57 21.54 2.95 15.75
C ILE A 57 22.74 2.90 14.80
N SER A 58 23.47 1.78 14.74
CA SER A 58 24.59 1.61 13.81
C SER A 58 24.14 1.65 12.35
N LEU A 59 23.03 0.99 12.03
CA LEU A 59 22.45 0.96 10.69
C LEU A 59 21.97 2.36 10.26
N LEU A 60 21.24 3.05 11.14
CA LEU A 60 20.79 4.43 10.90
C LEU A 60 21.97 5.39 10.71
N LYS A 61 23.01 5.30 11.56
CA LYS A 61 24.20 6.14 11.44
C LYS A 61 24.86 5.94 10.08
N THR A 62 25.07 4.69 9.68
CA THR A 62 25.72 4.34 8.40
C THR A 62 24.90 4.85 7.21
N ALA A 63 23.57 4.65 7.25
CA ALA A 63 22.67 5.09 6.19
C ALA A 63 22.59 6.62 6.07
N LEU A 64 22.55 7.34 7.19
CA LEU A 64 22.39 8.81 7.19
C LEU A 64 23.71 9.56 6.94
N ILE A 65 24.86 9.00 7.35
CA ILE A 65 26.17 9.63 7.10
C ILE A 65 26.49 9.67 5.62
N SER A 66 26.22 8.57 4.91
CA SER A 66 26.53 8.42 3.48
C SER A 66 25.58 9.19 2.55
N ALA A 67 24.44 9.68 3.06
CA ALA A 67 23.42 10.33 2.25
C ALA A 67 23.60 11.86 2.16
N ASP A 68 23.35 12.42 0.96
CA ASP A 68 23.16 13.85 0.73
C ASP A 68 21.75 14.27 1.16
N LEU A 69 21.61 14.71 2.41
CA LEU A 69 20.31 14.99 3.03
C LEU A 69 19.93 16.47 2.86
N ARG A 70 18.73 16.71 2.33
CA ARG A 70 18.12 18.06 2.22
C ARG A 70 16.99 18.31 3.21
N SER A 71 16.34 17.25 3.70
CA SER A 71 15.22 17.36 4.64
C SER A 71 15.73 17.76 6.03
N GLU A 72 15.17 18.84 6.59
CA GLU A 72 15.50 19.30 7.94
C GLU A 72 15.28 18.20 8.98
N GLY A 73 14.19 17.42 8.85
CA GLY A 73 13.88 16.30 9.75
C GLY A 73 14.94 15.19 9.69
N LEU A 74 15.38 14.82 8.50
CA LEU A 74 16.43 13.79 8.33
C LEU A 74 17.81 14.30 8.78
N ILE A 75 18.09 15.59 8.62
CA ILE A 75 19.31 16.24 9.14
C ILE A 75 19.31 16.21 10.67
N LYS A 76 18.18 16.56 11.30
CA LYS A 76 18.00 16.46 12.76
C LYS A 76 18.14 15.02 13.25
N LEU A 77 17.53 14.06 12.54
CA LEU A 77 17.67 12.64 12.84
C LEU A 77 19.14 12.18 12.74
N LYS A 78 19.87 12.60 11.70
CA LYS A 78 21.31 12.29 11.54
C LYS A 78 22.12 12.82 12.72
N ALA A 79 21.88 14.06 13.14
CA ALA A 79 22.55 14.66 14.28
C ALA A 79 22.25 13.89 15.58
N TRP A 80 20.97 13.60 15.83
CA TRP A 80 20.53 12.83 17.00
C TRP A 80 21.13 11.42 17.02
N VAL A 81 21.06 10.67 15.91
CA VAL A 81 21.64 9.32 15.80
C VAL A 81 23.16 9.35 16.03
N THR A 82 23.85 10.37 15.53
CA THR A 82 25.31 10.50 15.71
C THR A 82 25.67 10.76 17.18
N GLN A 83 24.96 11.69 17.82
CA GLN A 83 25.11 11.97 19.26
C GLN A 83 24.80 10.72 20.09
N GLN A 84 23.72 10.01 19.76
CA GLN A 84 23.27 8.84 20.50
C GLN A 84 24.25 7.66 20.35
N TYR A 85 24.83 7.48 19.16
CA TYR A 85 25.86 6.47 18.91
C TYR A 85 27.07 6.65 19.85
N GLU A 86 27.50 7.89 20.06
CA GLU A 86 28.62 8.23 20.94
C GLU A 86 28.22 8.10 22.43
N LYS A 87 27.08 8.69 22.80
CA LYS A 87 26.57 8.72 24.19
C LYS A 87 26.37 7.31 24.75
N ASP A 88 25.71 6.43 24.00
CA ASP A 88 25.44 5.05 24.43
C ASP A 88 26.63 4.10 24.18
N CYS A 89 27.77 4.64 23.74
CA CYS A 89 28.98 3.87 23.43
C CYS A 89 28.68 2.68 22.51
N VAL A 90 27.85 2.88 21.47
CA VAL A 90 27.25 1.80 20.66
C VAL A 90 28.30 0.85 20.09
N GLU A 91 29.46 1.38 19.67
CA GLU A 91 30.56 0.56 19.15
C GLU A 91 31.14 -0.40 20.21
N LYS A 92 31.46 0.13 21.40
CA LYS A 92 32.01 -0.65 22.51
C LYS A 92 30.98 -1.67 23.01
N THR A 93 29.71 -1.25 23.11
CA THR A 93 28.61 -2.12 23.51
C THR A 93 28.40 -3.22 22.48
N GLY A 94 28.43 -2.90 21.18
CA GLY A 94 28.35 -3.89 20.10
C GLY A 94 29.50 -4.90 20.11
N GLN A 95 30.72 -4.48 20.47
CA GLN A 95 31.85 -5.40 20.63
C GLN A 95 31.63 -6.36 21.82
N LYS A 96 31.23 -5.84 22.98
CA LYS A 96 30.91 -6.68 24.14
C LYS A 96 29.80 -7.69 23.85
N ILE A 97 28.80 -7.29 23.07
CA ILE A 97 27.72 -8.17 22.62
C ILE A 97 28.31 -9.31 21.79
N ARG A 98 29.17 -9.03 20.80
CA ARG A 98 29.84 -10.06 20.00
C ARG A 98 30.70 -11.02 20.84
N ASP A 99 31.50 -10.48 21.76
CA ASP A 99 32.34 -11.27 22.66
C ASP A 99 31.48 -12.20 23.54
N THR A 100 30.34 -11.69 24.01
CA THR A 100 29.35 -12.49 24.75
C THR A 100 28.73 -13.56 23.85
N GLU A 101 28.37 -13.23 22.61
CA GLU A 101 27.75 -14.16 21.66
C GLU A 101 28.66 -15.34 21.30
N GLU A 102 29.97 -15.12 21.18
CA GLU A 102 30.96 -16.19 21.00
C GLU A 102 31.00 -17.16 22.18
N TRP A 103 30.84 -16.66 23.41
CA TRP A 103 30.70 -17.52 24.58
C TRP A 103 29.41 -18.35 24.55
N TRP A 104 28.29 -17.76 24.12
CA TRP A 104 26.98 -18.45 24.02
C TRP A 104 26.99 -19.58 23.00
N LYS A 105 27.74 -19.42 21.90
CA LYS A 105 27.99 -20.48 20.92
C LYS A 105 28.76 -21.67 21.51
N GLY A 106 29.34 -21.53 22.70
CA GLY A 106 30.00 -22.60 23.45
C GLY A 106 29.04 -23.48 24.25
N ILE A 107 27.74 -23.20 24.29
CA ILE A 107 26.73 -24.03 24.96
C ILE A 107 25.69 -24.46 23.92
N ASN A 108 25.89 -25.62 23.29
CA ASN A 108 25.04 -26.08 22.19
C ASN A 108 24.28 -27.38 22.51
N ALA A 109 24.65 -28.08 23.57
CA ALA A 109 24.00 -29.31 23.98
C ALA A 109 24.04 -29.50 25.49
N PHE A 110 23.12 -30.30 26.02
CA PHE A 110 23.16 -30.81 27.39
C PHE A 110 22.79 -32.29 27.36
N SER A 111 23.40 -33.07 28.24
CA SER A 111 23.07 -34.47 28.46
C SER A 111 22.10 -34.55 29.64
N VAL A 112 21.02 -35.32 29.49
CA VAL A 112 20.08 -35.61 30.56
C VAL A 112 20.23 -37.08 30.94
N ASP A 113 20.56 -37.34 32.19
CA ASP A 113 20.49 -38.67 32.77
C ASP A 113 19.04 -38.98 33.14
N VAL A 114 18.54 -40.10 32.63
CA VAL A 114 17.21 -40.61 32.95
C VAL A 114 17.37 -41.69 34.02
N CYS A 115 17.00 -41.36 35.26
CA CYS A 115 17.02 -42.29 36.37
C CYS A 115 15.86 -43.27 36.23
N LEU A 116 16.17 -44.57 36.15
CA LEU A 116 15.19 -45.64 35.98
C LEU A 116 15.13 -46.57 37.20
N THR A 117 13.94 -47.08 37.51
CA THR A 117 13.78 -48.18 38.47
C THR A 117 14.26 -49.52 37.89
N SER A 118 14.35 -50.55 38.74
CA SER A 118 14.55 -51.94 38.29
C SER A 118 13.42 -52.45 37.38
N ARG A 119 12.26 -51.78 37.34
CA ARG A 119 11.15 -52.05 36.43
C ARG A 119 11.15 -51.18 35.16
N LYS A 120 12.16 -50.33 34.99
CA LYS A 120 12.32 -49.36 33.89
C LYS A 120 11.32 -48.20 33.92
N ASP A 121 10.74 -47.88 35.07
CA ASP A 121 9.96 -46.66 35.25
C ASP A 121 10.90 -45.46 35.40
N ILE A 122 10.57 -44.32 34.80
CA ILE A 122 11.32 -43.07 34.97
C ILE A 122 11.02 -42.49 36.35
N VAL A 123 12.05 -42.35 37.19
CA VAL A 123 11.95 -41.79 38.55
C VAL A 123 12.59 -40.42 38.69
N GLY A 124 13.41 -40.01 37.73
CA GLY A 124 14.04 -38.70 37.74
C GLY A 124 14.72 -38.38 36.42
N LEU A 125 14.89 -37.10 36.17
CA LEU A 125 15.71 -36.55 35.09
C LEU A 125 16.74 -35.65 35.76
N GLU A 126 18.02 -35.85 35.50
CA GLU A 126 19.12 -35.01 36.00
C GLU A 126 19.93 -34.49 34.82
N ILE A 127 20.39 -33.24 34.86
CA ILE A 127 21.36 -32.78 33.85
C ILE A 127 22.73 -33.35 34.20
N ALA A 128 23.25 -34.19 33.32
CA ALA A 128 24.54 -34.87 33.50
C ALA A 128 25.72 -33.99 33.09
N GLU A 129 25.58 -33.23 32.00
CA GLU A 129 26.67 -32.42 31.45
C GLU A 129 26.16 -31.34 30.50
N ILE A 130 26.79 -30.16 30.49
CA ILE A 130 26.58 -29.12 29.47
C ILE A 130 27.76 -29.13 28.51
N ARG A 131 27.48 -29.17 27.20
CA ARG A 131 28.47 -29.36 26.13
C ARG A 131 28.41 -28.27 25.07
N SER A 132 29.57 -28.02 24.46
CA SER A 132 29.72 -27.09 23.33
C SER A 132 29.41 -27.70 21.97
N GLN A 133 29.30 -29.03 21.89
CA GLN A 133 28.97 -29.78 20.68
C GLN A 133 27.92 -30.84 20.97
N ALA A 134 27.10 -31.17 19.98
CA ALA A 134 26.09 -32.22 20.08
C ALA A 134 26.73 -33.58 20.43
N TYR A 135 26.02 -34.39 21.21
CA TYR A 135 26.48 -35.74 21.58
C TYR A 135 26.60 -36.62 20.33
N GLU A 136 27.79 -37.14 20.05
CA GLU A 136 28.02 -38.07 18.94
C GLU A 136 27.97 -39.52 19.47
N LYS A 137 26.93 -40.28 19.08
CA LYS A 137 26.82 -41.71 19.40
C LYS A 137 27.14 -42.55 18.17
N ASN A 138 28.14 -43.42 18.26
CA ASN A 138 28.44 -44.41 17.21
C ASN A 138 28.67 -43.84 15.79
N GLY A 139 29.26 -42.64 15.67
CA GLY A 139 29.66 -42.07 14.37
C GLY A 139 28.51 -41.57 13.48
N MET A 140 27.29 -41.42 14.02
CA MET A 140 26.21 -40.69 13.35
C MET A 140 26.07 -39.30 13.97
N LEU A 141 26.54 -38.29 13.25
CA LEU A 141 26.16 -36.89 13.48
C LEU A 141 24.66 -36.73 13.16
N GLU A 142 23.88 -36.14 14.06
CA GLU A 142 22.75 -35.34 13.57
C GLU A 142 23.37 -34.21 12.72
N PRO A 143 23.03 -34.13 11.41
CA PRO A 143 23.87 -33.41 10.45
C PRO A 143 23.85 -31.89 10.59
N GLU A 144 23.04 -31.31 11.49
CA GLU A 144 23.03 -29.87 11.72
C GLU A 144 22.94 -29.54 13.22
N PRO A 145 23.92 -28.82 13.79
CA PRO A 145 23.75 -28.22 15.10
C PRO A 145 22.57 -27.25 15.04
N ARG A 146 21.50 -27.51 15.80
CA ARG A 146 20.43 -26.52 16.00
C ARG A 146 21.05 -25.27 16.63
N GLU A 147 20.69 -24.09 16.13
CA GLU A 147 21.28 -22.79 16.46
C GLU A 147 21.26 -22.46 17.98
N GLY A 148 22.25 -22.92 18.76
CA GLY A 148 22.58 -22.49 20.13
C GLY A 148 21.44 -22.50 21.18
N ILE A 149 21.72 -22.02 22.40
CA ILE A 149 20.70 -21.78 23.46
C ILE A 149 19.53 -20.92 22.95
N SER A 150 19.78 -20.02 22.00
CA SER A 150 18.74 -19.21 21.35
C SER A 150 17.60 -20.03 20.75
N SER A 151 17.86 -21.27 20.31
CA SER A 151 16.85 -22.19 19.77
C SER A 151 16.13 -23.01 20.85
N LEU A 152 16.74 -23.21 22.02
CA LEU A 152 16.11 -23.88 23.17
C LEU A 152 15.15 -22.95 23.91
N ILE A 153 15.36 -21.65 23.83
CA ILE A 153 14.50 -20.61 24.42
C ILE A 153 13.71 -19.97 23.28
N ALA A 154 12.99 -20.80 22.51
CA ALA A 154 11.81 -20.31 21.85
C ALA A 154 10.83 -19.94 22.97
N PHE A 155 10.68 -18.64 23.26
CA PHE A 155 9.63 -18.15 24.16
C PHE A 155 8.34 -18.93 23.84
N PRO A 156 7.80 -19.76 24.75
CA PRO A 156 6.52 -20.39 24.49
C PRO A 156 5.56 -19.25 24.19
N GLN A 157 5.05 -19.21 22.96
CA GLN A 157 4.19 -18.10 22.54
C GLN A 157 2.86 -18.10 23.28
N THR A 158 2.61 -19.15 24.06
CA THR A 158 1.39 -19.50 24.78
C THR A 158 1.52 -19.42 26.30
N GLY A 159 2.63 -18.90 26.86
CA GLY A 159 2.75 -18.64 28.30
C GLY A 159 3.07 -19.86 29.19
N GLU A 160 2.73 -21.07 28.78
CA GLU A 160 3.07 -22.29 29.53
C GLU A 160 4.37 -22.92 28.99
N ALA A 161 5.46 -22.84 29.75
CA ALA A 161 6.63 -23.66 29.52
C ALA A 161 6.36 -25.08 30.06
N ILE A 162 6.71 -26.11 29.29
CA ILE A 162 6.49 -27.50 29.71
C ILE A 162 7.44 -27.77 30.91
N PRO A 163 7.01 -28.45 32.00
CA PRO A 163 7.81 -28.55 33.24
C PRO A 163 9.26 -28.99 33.08
N TYR A 164 9.56 -29.88 32.13
CA TYR A 164 10.93 -30.31 31.85
C TYR A 164 11.78 -29.21 31.19
N GLN A 165 11.17 -28.31 30.40
CA GLN A 165 11.87 -27.16 29.82
C GLN A 165 12.27 -26.16 30.92
N GLU A 166 11.37 -25.91 31.89
CA GLU A 166 11.70 -25.07 33.05
C GLU A 166 12.83 -25.66 33.89
N TYR A 167 12.76 -26.97 34.17
CA TYR A 167 13.83 -27.68 34.86
C TYR A 167 15.17 -27.54 34.13
N ILE A 168 15.19 -27.78 32.81
CA ILE A 168 16.41 -27.65 32.00
C ILE A 168 16.97 -26.23 32.03
N ILE A 169 16.12 -25.22 31.85
CA ILE A 169 16.52 -23.81 31.86
C ILE A 169 17.06 -23.42 33.26
N ASN A 170 16.46 -23.95 34.33
CA ASN A 170 16.91 -23.67 35.70
C ASN A 170 18.28 -24.31 35.99
N GLU A 171 18.49 -25.56 35.59
CA GLU A 171 19.77 -26.25 35.75
C GLU A 171 20.89 -25.64 34.90
N VAL A 172 20.61 -25.29 33.64
CA VAL A 172 21.56 -24.54 32.80
C VAL A 172 21.87 -23.18 33.44
N GLY A 173 20.86 -22.50 33.98
CA GLY A 173 21.05 -21.26 34.72
C GLY A 173 21.87 -21.44 36.00
N TYR A 174 21.71 -22.58 36.70
CA TYR A 174 22.45 -22.90 37.91
C TYR A 174 23.92 -23.17 37.62
N GLU A 175 24.23 -23.98 36.61
CA GLU A 175 25.60 -24.24 36.18
C GLU A 175 26.29 -22.96 35.70
N ALA A 176 25.59 -22.14 34.91
CA ALA A 176 26.11 -20.87 34.42
C ALA A 176 25.98 -19.70 35.42
N ARG A 177 25.59 -19.93 36.70
CA ARG A 177 25.18 -18.88 37.64
C ARG A 177 26.18 -17.75 37.85
N ASN A 178 27.47 -18.09 37.94
CA ASN A 178 28.53 -17.11 38.18
C ASN A 178 28.67 -16.17 36.98
N GLU A 179 28.65 -16.75 35.78
CA GLU A 179 28.76 -15.99 34.54
C GLU A 179 27.47 -15.20 34.26
N LEU A 180 26.30 -15.76 34.51
CA LEU A 180 25.03 -15.03 34.40
C LEU A 180 24.96 -13.85 35.37
N THR A 181 25.51 -14.00 36.57
CA THR A 181 25.58 -12.90 37.54
C THR A 181 26.54 -11.82 37.06
N ARG A 182 27.69 -12.20 36.48
CA ARG A 182 28.63 -11.28 35.84
C ARG A 182 27.99 -10.56 34.66
N LEU A 183 27.43 -11.29 33.69
CA LEU A 183 26.75 -10.73 32.52
C LEU A 183 25.60 -9.83 32.93
N ARG A 184 24.77 -10.23 33.90
CA ARG A 184 23.73 -9.36 34.46
C ARG A 184 24.32 -8.05 34.97
N SER A 185 25.42 -8.10 35.72
CA SER A 185 26.05 -6.89 36.25
C SER A 185 26.60 -5.98 35.15
N GLU A 186 27.14 -6.57 34.07
CA GLU A 186 27.64 -5.83 32.90
C GLU A 186 26.49 -5.23 32.07
N ILE A 187 25.43 -6.00 31.83
CA ILE A 187 24.25 -5.63 31.04
C ILE A 187 23.37 -4.59 31.75
N ILE A 188 23.23 -4.66 33.08
CA ILE A 188 22.47 -3.66 33.85
C ILE A 188 23.14 -2.29 33.79
N ARG A 189 24.47 -2.24 33.75
CA ARG A 189 25.23 -1.00 33.62
C ARG A 189 25.05 -0.33 32.25
N LEU A 190 24.59 -1.08 31.25
CA LEU A 190 24.22 -0.55 29.96
C LEU A 190 22.79 0.02 30.08
N GLN A 191 22.69 1.35 30.01
CA GLN A 191 21.44 2.07 29.91
C GLN A 191 21.29 2.62 28.49
N PHE A 192 20.09 2.52 27.94
CA PHE A 192 19.73 3.19 26.71
C PHE A 192 18.93 4.41 27.05
N GLU A 193 19.50 5.58 26.79
CA GLU A 193 18.74 6.81 26.95
C GLU A 193 17.90 7.12 25.71
N GLY A 194 18.29 6.65 24.52
CA GLY A 194 17.61 6.96 23.26
C GLY A 194 16.65 5.89 22.74
N ARG A 195 16.25 4.91 23.56
CA ARG A 195 15.41 3.78 23.13
C ARG A 195 13.99 4.25 22.81
N ASP A 196 13.39 5.00 23.71
CA ASP A 196 11.97 5.36 23.63
C ASP A 196 11.75 6.36 22.50
N GLU A 197 12.71 7.27 22.29
CA GLU A 197 12.74 8.17 21.14
C GLU A 197 12.84 7.39 19.82
N LEU A 198 13.72 6.38 19.73
CA LEU A 198 13.83 5.56 18.53
C LEU A 198 12.51 4.81 18.23
N LEU A 199 11.88 4.26 19.27
CA LEU A 199 10.60 3.56 19.13
C LEU A 199 9.48 4.52 18.74
N SER A 200 9.47 5.75 19.25
CA SER A 200 8.49 6.77 18.87
C SER A 200 8.55 7.14 17.38
N LEU A 201 9.66 6.82 16.70
CA LEU A 201 9.85 7.06 15.27
C LEU A 201 9.49 5.85 14.39
N SER A 202 9.04 4.72 14.97
CA SER A 202 8.81 3.47 14.22
C SER A 202 7.85 3.67 13.05
N ASP A 203 6.67 4.24 13.29
CA ASP A 203 5.64 4.50 12.28
C ASP A 203 6.15 5.39 11.15
N ALA A 204 6.86 6.46 11.50
CA ALA A 204 7.43 7.38 10.52
C ALA A 204 8.50 6.69 9.64
N LEU A 205 9.38 5.90 10.26
CA LEU A 205 10.39 5.12 9.54
C LEU A 205 9.73 4.07 8.63
N PHE A 206 8.71 3.35 9.12
CA PHE A 206 7.96 2.39 8.31
C PHE A 206 7.30 3.05 7.11
N PHE A 207 6.72 4.23 7.27
CA PHE A 207 6.13 4.99 6.17
C PHE A 207 7.17 5.34 5.10
N TYR A 208 8.29 5.99 5.48
CA TYR A 208 9.34 6.37 4.52
C TYR A 208 9.94 5.17 3.80
N ILE A 209 10.19 4.11 4.54
CA ILE A 209 10.69 2.85 3.98
C ILE A 209 9.69 2.27 2.98
N SER A 210 8.40 2.27 3.29
CA SER A 210 7.36 1.71 2.42
C SER A 210 7.19 2.56 1.16
N ALA A 211 7.27 3.89 1.26
CA ALA A 211 7.26 4.79 0.11
C ALA A 211 8.48 4.57 -0.80
N ALA A 212 9.67 4.36 -0.22
CA ALA A 212 10.88 4.03 -0.98
C ALA A 212 10.76 2.66 -1.67
N GLU A 213 10.24 1.65 -0.98
CA GLU A 213 10.04 0.32 -1.54
C GLU A 213 9.02 0.34 -2.70
N PHE A 214 7.93 1.10 -2.55
CA PHE A 214 6.96 1.34 -3.62
C PHE A 214 7.65 1.90 -4.87
N ALA A 215 8.46 2.95 -4.72
CA ALA A 215 9.21 3.55 -5.83
C ALA A 215 10.19 2.56 -6.49
N LEU A 216 10.87 1.72 -5.70
CA LEU A 216 11.80 0.73 -6.22
C LEU A 216 11.08 -0.40 -6.97
N ARG A 217 9.93 -0.85 -6.46
CA ARG A 217 9.08 -1.85 -7.14
C ARG A 217 8.58 -1.33 -8.49
N MET A 218 8.15 -0.07 -8.57
CA MET A 218 7.76 0.58 -9.83
C MET A 218 8.92 0.61 -10.83
N LYS A 219 10.11 1.04 -10.39
CA LYS A 219 11.31 1.05 -11.24
C LYS A 219 11.67 -0.36 -11.74
N LYS A 220 11.55 -1.38 -10.89
CA LYS A 220 11.79 -2.78 -11.25
C LYS A 220 10.78 -3.28 -12.30
N ALA A 221 9.55 -2.76 -12.28
CA ALA A 221 8.53 -3.01 -13.29
C ALA A 221 8.72 -2.18 -14.59
N GLY A 222 9.83 -1.45 -14.72
CA GLY A 222 10.12 -0.62 -15.90
C GLY A 222 9.36 0.70 -15.94
N ILE A 223 8.73 1.11 -14.84
CA ILE A 223 7.90 2.32 -14.77
C ILE A 223 8.74 3.48 -14.22
N PRO A 224 8.72 4.65 -14.88
CA PRO A 224 9.41 5.83 -14.39
C PRO A 224 8.78 6.30 -13.08
N VAL A 225 9.62 6.80 -12.19
CA VAL A 225 9.21 7.35 -10.90
C VAL A 225 9.88 8.69 -10.71
N CYS A 226 9.09 9.73 -10.41
CA CYS A 226 9.60 11.08 -10.20
C CYS A 226 9.34 11.56 -8.76
N ILE A 227 10.14 12.53 -8.33
CA ILE A 227 9.83 13.38 -7.18
C ILE A 227 8.95 14.51 -7.73
N PRO A 228 7.70 14.64 -7.27
CA PRO A 228 6.81 15.69 -7.77
C PRO A 228 7.25 17.08 -7.30
N ALA A 229 7.01 18.09 -8.14
CA ALA A 229 7.20 19.50 -7.80
C ALA A 229 5.86 20.17 -7.45
N PHE A 230 5.94 21.29 -6.74
CA PHE A 230 4.77 22.12 -6.46
C PHE A 230 4.42 23.00 -7.67
N SER A 231 3.13 23.15 -7.97
CA SER A 231 2.60 24.05 -8.99
C SER A 231 1.58 25.03 -8.40
N GLU A 232 1.60 26.28 -8.87
CA GLU A 232 0.50 27.23 -8.62
C GLU A 232 -0.59 27.17 -9.71
N LEU A 233 -0.20 26.76 -10.92
CA LEU A 233 -1.00 26.89 -12.14
C LEU A 233 -1.84 25.65 -12.44
N ALA A 234 -1.40 24.46 -12.01
CA ALA A 234 -2.09 23.21 -12.26
C ALA A 234 -2.42 22.51 -10.94
N VAL A 235 -3.62 21.93 -10.83
CA VAL A 235 -3.91 20.94 -9.78
C VAL A 235 -3.07 19.69 -10.05
N ILE A 236 -3.03 19.26 -11.33
CA ILE A 236 -2.23 18.14 -11.78
C ILE A 236 -1.67 18.47 -13.17
N ASN A 237 -0.34 18.38 -13.31
CA ASN A 237 0.34 18.32 -14.59
C ASN A 237 1.34 17.16 -14.52
N ALA A 238 0.99 16.00 -15.05
CA ALA A 238 1.81 14.79 -15.02
C ALA A 238 2.04 14.24 -16.42
N GLN A 239 3.28 13.83 -16.71
CA GLN A 239 3.68 13.29 -18.00
C GLN A 239 3.96 11.79 -17.88
N ALA A 240 3.43 11.00 -18.83
CA ALA A 240 3.54 9.55 -18.88
C ALA A 240 3.24 8.88 -17.52
N ALA A 241 2.06 9.16 -16.96
CA ALA A 241 1.63 8.58 -15.70
C ALA A 241 1.03 7.19 -15.86
N TYR A 242 1.39 6.31 -14.93
CA TYR A 242 0.97 4.91 -14.88
C TYR A 242 0.11 4.65 -13.65
N MET A 243 -0.96 3.87 -13.81
CA MET A 243 -1.81 3.46 -12.70
C MET A 243 -1.05 2.52 -11.75
N PRO A 244 -0.83 2.89 -10.47
CA PRO A 244 -0.06 2.08 -9.53
C PRO A 244 -0.54 0.63 -9.40
N GLU A 245 -1.85 0.42 -9.34
CA GLU A 245 -2.43 -0.91 -9.18
C GLU A 245 -2.13 -1.80 -10.38
N LEU A 246 -2.50 -1.34 -11.59
CA LEU A 246 -2.26 -2.08 -12.84
C LEU A 246 -0.77 -2.31 -13.10
N ALA A 247 0.08 -1.36 -12.70
CA ALA A 247 1.52 -1.45 -12.82
C ALA A 247 2.16 -2.57 -12.00
N LEU A 248 1.61 -2.87 -10.82
CA LEU A 248 2.17 -3.83 -9.88
C LEU A 248 1.50 -5.21 -9.93
N THR A 249 0.23 -5.27 -10.33
CA THR A 249 -0.55 -6.52 -10.36
C THR A 249 -0.85 -7.02 -11.76
N GLY A 250 -0.68 -6.18 -12.78
CA GLY A 250 -0.97 -6.51 -14.17
C GLY A 250 -0.01 -7.54 -14.75
N ALA A 251 -0.53 -8.40 -15.63
CA ALA A 251 0.29 -9.31 -16.44
C ALA A 251 1.10 -8.56 -17.52
N GLU A 252 0.62 -7.40 -17.94
CA GLU A 252 1.24 -6.54 -18.95
C GLU A 252 1.43 -5.12 -18.40
N THR A 253 2.41 -4.40 -18.94
CA THR A 253 2.66 -3.00 -18.58
C THR A 253 1.49 -2.11 -19.03
N PRO A 254 0.87 -1.32 -18.13
CA PRO A 254 -0.24 -0.47 -18.49
C PRO A 254 0.18 0.68 -19.40
N VAL A 255 -0.76 1.19 -20.20
CA VAL A 255 -0.53 2.33 -21.09
C VAL A 255 -0.44 3.64 -20.30
N ALA A 256 0.65 4.38 -20.48
CA ALA A 256 0.90 5.66 -19.82
C ALA A 256 0.02 6.78 -20.40
N ASN A 257 -0.51 7.64 -19.54
CA ASN A 257 -1.29 8.81 -19.94
C ASN A 257 -0.73 10.10 -19.35
N ASP A 258 -0.79 11.17 -20.14
CA ASP A 258 -0.49 12.51 -19.65
C ASP A 258 -1.77 13.05 -18.99
N ILE A 259 -1.63 13.75 -17.87
CA ILE A 259 -2.74 14.32 -17.12
C ILE A 259 -2.51 15.80 -16.98
N TYR A 260 -3.46 16.59 -17.47
CA TYR A 260 -3.49 18.03 -17.25
C TYR A 260 -4.85 18.44 -16.68
N LEU A 261 -4.80 19.14 -15.55
CA LEU A 261 -5.92 19.83 -14.95
C LEU A 261 -5.42 21.15 -14.35
N GLY A 262 -5.79 22.26 -14.98
CA GLY A 262 -5.46 23.60 -14.50
C GLY A 262 -6.09 23.91 -13.15
N SER A 263 -5.53 24.86 -12.41
CA SER A 263 -6.13 25.40 -11.19
C SER A 263 -7.11 26.54 -11.49
N GLY A 264 -7.97 26.88 -10.54
CA GLY A 264 -8.87 28.03 -10.67
C GLY A 264 -10.14 27.79 -11.49
N GLY A 265 -10.63 26.54 -11.51
CA GLY A 265 -11.93 26.19 -12.10
C GLY A 265 -11.86 25.53 -13.46
N TYR A 266 -10.74 24.90 -13.82
CA TYR A 266 -10.69 24.08 -15.03
C TYR A 266 -11.52 22.80 -14.85
N ALA A 267 -12.25 22.44 -15.89
CA ALA A 267 -13.03 21.20 -15.95
C ALA A 267 -12.59 20.38 -17.16
N SER A 268 -12.33 19.09 -16.94
CA SER A 268 -11.99 18.13 -18.00
C SER A 268 -13.16 17.19 -18.25
N LEU A 269 -13.77 17.28 -19.43
CA LEU A 269 -14.81 16.36 -19.90
C LEU A 269 -14.17 15.21 -20.68
N ILE A 270 -14.35 13.98 -20.21
CA ILE A 270 -13.72 12.77 -20.76
C ILE A 270 -14.81 11.86 -21.32
N THR A 271 -14.70 11.53 -22.62
CA THR A 271 -15.66 10.69 -23.33
C THR A 271 -14.95 9.56 -24.07
N GLY A 272 -15.73 8.59 -24.55
CA GLY A 272 -15.24 7.45 -25.31
C GLY A 272 -15.99 6.16 -24.99
N PRO A 273 -15.72 5.08 -25.72
CA PRO A 273 -16.42 3.80 -25.54
C PRO A 273 -16.26 3.17 -24.16
N ASN A 274 -17.20 2.31 -23.77
CA ASN A 274 -17.07 1.49 -22.56
C ASN A 274 -15.82 0.63 -22.62
N SER A 275 -15.23 0.40 -21.45
CA SER A 275 -13.99 -0.38 -21.29
C SER A 275 -12.74 0.24 -21.95
N SER A 276 -12.79 1.50 -22.41
CA SER A 276 -11.62 2.18 -22.98
C SER A 276 -10.66 2.78 -21.94
N GLY A 277 -10.84 2.47 -20.65
CA GLY A 277 -9.96 2.95 -19.56
C GLY A 277 -10.31 4.32 -18.94
N LYS A 278 -11.49 4.91 -19.25
CA LYS A 278 -11.88 6.24 -18.71
C LYS A 278 -11.89 6.31 -17.18
N THR A 279 -12.49 5.31 -16.53
CA THR A 279 -12.52 5.20 -15.06
C THR A 279 -11.12 5.07 -14.47
N CYS A 280 -10.25 4.29 -15.11
CA CYS A 280 -8.85 4.17 -14.70
C CYS A 280 -8.12 5.51 -14.78
N TYR A 281 -8.38 6.32 -15.81
CA TYR A 281 -7.75 7.62 -15.99
C TYR A 281 -8.14 8.63 -14.90
N ILE A 282 -9.43 8.72 -14.55
CA ILE A 282 -9.87 9.65 -13.49
C ILE A 282 -9.40 9.18 -12.10
N MET A 283 -9.37 7.86 -11.85
CA MET A 283 -8.80 7.30 -10.63
C MET A 283 -7.29 7.55 -10.54
N LEU A 284 -6.56 7.41 -11.65
CA LEU A 284 -5.13 7.73 -11.71
C LEU A 284 -4.87 9.18 -11.28
N ALA A 285 -5.64 10.15 -11.78
CA ALA A 285 -5.51 11.55 -11.37
C ALA A 285 -5.67 11.73 -9.84
N GLY A 286 -6.71 11.13 -9.25
CA GLY A 286 -6.92 11.17 -7.80
C GLY A 286 -5.80 10.51 -7.00
N GLN A 287 -5.31 9.35 -7.46
CA GLN A 287 -4.21 8.62 -6.81
C GLN A 287 -2.89 9.38 -6.86
N LEU A 288 -2.56 10.03 -7.98
CA LEU A 288 -1.35 10.86 -8.08
C LEU A 288 -1.40 12.03 -7.11
N LEU A 289 -2.54 12.73 -7.03
CA LEU A 289 -2.69 13.85 -6.10
C LEU A 289 -2.60 13.39 -4.63
N PHE A 290 -3.21 12.24 -4.32
CA PHE A 290 -3.15 11.66 -2.98
C PHE A 290 -1.71 11.29 -2.59
N LEU A 291 -0.98 10.58 -3.46
CA LEU A 291 0.43 10.23 -3.24
C LEU A 291 1.32 11.48 -3.09
N PHE A 292 1.07 12.51 -3.89
CA PHE A 292 1.78 13.79 -3.77
C PHE A 292 1.57 14.43 -2.40
N GLN A 293 0.32 14.48 -1.92
CA GLN A 293 -0.01 15.04 -0.60
C GLN A 293 0.56 14.24 0.57
N LEU A 294 0.82 12.94 0.37
CA LEU A 294 1.54 12.10 1.33
C LEU A 294 3.07 12.30 1.30
N GLY A 295 3.59 13.08 0.35
CA GLY A 295 5.04 13.24 0.14
C GLY A 295 5.70 12.04 -0.52
N CYS A 296 4.93 11.21 -1.22
CA CYS A 296 5.42 10.03 -1.93
C CYS A 296 5.94 10.35 -3.34
N PHE A 297 6.76 9.45 -3.86
CA PHE A 297 7.11 9.45 -5.27
C PHE A 297 5.89 9.12 -6.15
N LEU A 298 5.86 9.64 -7.38
CA LEU A 298 4.78 9.38 -8.33
C LEU A 298 5.23 8.47 -9.48
N PRO A 299 4.41 7.49 -9.91
CA PRO A 299 4.71 6.59 -11.04
C PRO A 299 4.49 7.29 -12.39
N CYS A 300 5.31 8.29 -12.68
CA CYS A 300 5.27 9.07 -13.91
C CYS A 300 6.67 9.62 -14.25
N ALA A 301 6.84 10.13 -15.46
CA ALA A 301 8.11 10.70 -15.91
C ALA A 301 8.43 12.03 -15.21
N SER A 302 7.42 12.88 -15.05
CA SER A 302 7.52 14.16 -14.34
C SER A 302 6.13 14.60 -13.89
N ALA A 303 6.05 15.29 -12.75
CA ALA A 303 4.80 15.88 -12.32
C ALA A 303 4.97 17.17 -11.53
N GLU A 304 4.05 18.09 -11.75
CA GLU A 304 3.84 19.30 -10.95
C GLU A 304 2.39 19.32 -10.46
N LEU A 305 2.19 19.46 -9.16
CA LEU A 305 0.86 19.38 -8.55
C LEU A 305 0.64 20.48 -7.51
N LYS A 306 -0.62 20.81 -7.29
CA LYS A 306 -1.07 21.71 -6.23
C LYS A 306 -1.91 20.93 -5.22
N PRO A 307 -1.64 21.01 -3.91
CA PRO A 307 -2.43 20.31 -2.91
C PRO A 307 -3.89 20.76 -2.92
N ALA A 308 -4.80 19.79 -2.97
CA ALA A 308 -6.21 20.00 -2.71
C ALA A 308 -6.53 19.86 -1.22
N ASP A 309 -7.48 20.64 -0.74
CA ASP A 309 -7.99 20.49 0.62
C ASP A 309 -8.93 19.28 0.75
N LYS A 310 -9.64 18.94 -0.33
CA LYS A 310 -10.57 17.80 -0.42
C LYS A 310 -10.49 17.18 -1.80
N ILE A 311 -10.51 15.84 -1.85
CA ILE A 311 -10.76 15.06 -3.07
C ILE A 311 -12.19 14.51 -2.92
N LEU A 312 -13.12 15.08 -3.68
CA LEU A 312 -14.55 14.73 -3.63
C LEU A 312 -14.89 13.87 -4.85
N THR A 313 -15.61 12.77 -4.65
CA THR A 313 -15.82 11.78 -5.70
C THR A 313 -17.29 11.37 -5.83
N LEU A 314 -17.76 11.27 -7.07
CA LEU A 314 -19.04 10.63 -7.40
C LEU A 314 -18.79 9.58 -8.47
N PHE A 315 -18.76 8.31 -8.08
CA PHE A 315 -18.67 7.19 -9.01
C PHE A 315 -20.03 6.51 -9.04
N ALA A 316 -20.57 6.29 -10.24
CA ALA A 316 -21.73 5.45 -10.45
C ALA A 316 -21.51 4.09 -9.77
N THR A 317 -22.33 3.79 -8.76
CA THR A 317 -22.35 2.50 -8.06
C THR A 317 -23.43 1.60 -8.64
N GLY A 318 -23.31 0.28 -8.43
CA GLY A 318 -24.43 -0.64 -8.60
C GLY A 318 -25.58 -0.31 -7.65
N GLU A 319 -26.74 -0.95 -7.86
CA GLU A 319 -27.90 -0.78 -6.98
C GLU A 319 -27.57 -1.24 -5.54
N SER A 320 -28.13 -0.54 -4.55
CA SER A 320 -28.01 -0.92 -3.14
C SER A 320 -29.04 -1.99 -2.78
N ASP A 321 -28.60 -3.06 -2.14
CA ASP A 321 -29.48 -4.14 -1.66
C ASP A 321 -30.45 -3.69 -0.53
N THR A 322 -30.27 -2.48 0.03
CA THR A 322 -30.99 -2.01 1.22
C THR A 322 -32.31 -1.28 0.95
N GLY A 323 -32.77 -1.18 -0.30
CA GLY A 323 -34.17 -0.91 -0.66
C GLY A 323 -34.80 0.46 -0.31
N GLU A 324 -34.12 1.35 0.43
CA GLU A 324 -34.75 2.60 0.91
C GLU A 324 -34.66 3.78 -0.09
N ASP A 325 -33.62 3.86 -0.94
CA ASP A 325 -33.44 4.97 -1.89
C ASP A 325 -33.16 4.49 -3.32
N SER A 326 -33.77 5.16 -4.30
CA SER A 326 -33.44 4.93 -5.73
C SER A 326 -31.99 5.30 -6.02
N ARG A 327 -31.36 4.63 -6.99
CA ARG A 327 -29.99 4.95 -7.42
C ARG A 327 -29.83 6.43 -7.79
N MET A 328 -30.82 6.99 -8.49
CA MET A 328 -30.84 8.42 -8.82
C MET A 328 -30.88 9.30 -7.57
N GLY A 329 -31.74 8.95 -6.60
CA GLY A 329 -31.84 9.69 -5.32
C GLY A 329 -30.51 9.74 -4.58
N MET A 330 -29.81 8.60 -4.50
CA MET A 330 -28.47 8.54 -3.89
C MET A 330 -27.43 9.38 -4.65
N GLU A 331 -27.46 9.38 -5.99
CA GLU A 331 -26.57 10.22 -6.80
C GLU A 331 -26.85 11.72 -6.55
N VAL A 332 -28.11 12.12 -6.46
CA VAL A 332 -28.51 13.51 -6.17
C VAL A 332 -28.09 13.95 -4.77
N ILE A 333 -28.25 13.09 -3.75
CA ILE A 333 -27.79 13.37 -2.38
C ILE A 333 -26.27 13.60 -2.38
N LYS A 334 -25.50 12.74 -3.06
CA LYS A 334 -24.04 12.92 -3.18
C LYS A 334 -23.67 14.22 -3.90
N ILE A 335 -24.39 14.61 -4.94
CA ILE A 335 -24.17 15.91 -5.62
C ILE A 335 -24.43 17.06 -4.64
N ALA A 336 -25.51 17.00 -3.85
CA ALA A 336 -25.83 18.00 -2.84
C ALA A 336 -24.73 18.09 -1.75
N ASP A 337 -24.15 16.97 -1.34
CA ASP A 337 -23.06 16.94 -0.36
C ASP A 337 -21.76 17.50 -0.94
N ILE A 338 -21.41 17.13 -2.18
CA ILE A 338 -20.24 17.67 -2.89
C ILE A 338 -20.35 19.18 -3.02
N THR A 339 -21.51 19.67 -3.46
CA THR A 339 -21.74 21.12 -3.69
C THR A 339 -21.72 21.94 -2.41
N LYS A 340 -22.15 21.36 -1.28
CA LYS A 340 -22.02 21.97 0.06
C LYS A 340 -20.59 21.96 0.57
N ALA A 341 -19.84 20.89 0.32
CA ALA A 341 -18.50 20.70 0.88
C ALA A 341 -17.37 21.32 0.06
N MET A 342 -17.56 21.54 -1.24
CA MET A 342 -16.51 21.99 -2.14
C MET A 342 -15.95 23.37 -1.79
N THR A 343 -14.64 23.54 -2.02
CA THR A 343 -13.96 24.83 -1.96
C THR A 343 -13.21 25.07 -3.28
N PRO A 344 -12.74 26.30 -3.57
CA PRO A 344 -11.90 26.56 -4.74
C PRO A 344 -10.58 25.78 -4.77
N ARG A 345 -10.18 25.15 -3.66
CA ARG A 345 -9.00 24.29 -3.57
C ARG A 345 -9.33 22.80 -3.72
N SER A 346 -10.60 22.43 -3.83
CA SER A 346 -11.00 21.03 -3.94
C SER A 346 -10.79 20.48 -5.35
N LEU A 347 -10.54 19.18 -5.43
CA LEU A 347 -10.59 18.40 -6.66
C LEU A 347 -11.88 17.57 -6.67
N ILE A 348 -12.68 17.69 -7.73
CA ILE A 348 -13.91 16.91 -7.90
C ILE A 348 -13.75 15.90 -9.04
N LEU A 349 -13.98 14.62 -8.75
CA LEU A 349 -13.90 13.52 -9.71
C LEU A 349 -15.27 12.88 -9.90
N LEU A 350 -15.84 13.01 -11.09
CA LEU A 350 -17.17 12.52 -11.44
C LEU A 350 -17.03 11.39 -12.48
N ASN A 351 -17.50 10.19 -12.16
CA ASN A 351 -17.50 9.05 -13.07
C ASN A 351 -18.91 8.58 -13.35
N GLU A 352 -19.41 8.93 -14.54
CA GLU A 352 -20.72 8.55 -15.06
C GLU A 352 -21.91 9.00 -14.18
N PRO A 353 -21.94 10.28 -13.72
CA PRO A 353 -23.06 10.78 -12.92
C PRO A 353 -24.36 10.80 -13.73
N MET A 354 -25.50 10.59 -13.05
CA MET A 354 -26.85 10.72 -13.59
C MET A 354 -27.16 9.77 -14.75
N THR A 355 -26.46 8.62 -14.83
CA THR A 355 -26.75 7.58 -15.83
C THR A 355 -28.00 6.75 -15.51
N SER A 356 -28.56 6.89 -14.30
CA SER A 356 -29.78 6.20 -13.87
C SER A 356 -31.08 6.93 -14.26
N THR A 357 -31.02 8.07 -14.96
CA THR A 357 -32.19 8.83 -15.41
C THR A 357 -32.24 8.96 -16.94
N SER A 358 -33.25 9.65 -17.46
CA SER A 358 -33.34 9.96 -18.90
C SER A 358 -32.10 10.73 -19.37
N ALA A 359 -31.63 10.43 -20.58
CA ALA A 359 -30.42 11.08 -21.10
C ALA A 359 -30.54 12.62 -21.15
N ALA A 360 -31.73 13.13 -21.46
CA ALA A 360 -31.99 14.57 -21.50
C ALA A 360 -31.84 15.23 -20.12
N GLU A 361 -32.45 14.65 -19.08
CA GLU A 361 -32.32 15.16 -17.70
C GLU A 361 -30.90 15.01 -17.18
N GLY A 362 -30.26 13.87 -17.46
CA GLY A 362 -28.87 13.63 -17.07
C GLY A 362 -27.91 14.65 -17.67
N ILE A 363 -28.09 15.00 -18.95
CA ILE A 363 -27.31 16.04 -19.64
C ILE A 363 -27.50 17.40 -18.96
N GLU A 364 -28.73 17.83 -18.72
CA GLU A 364 -29.01 19.13 -18.10
C GLU A 364 -28.40 19.22 -16.69
N ILE A 365 -28.64 18.23 -15.84
CA ILE A 365 -28.13 18.21 -14.47
C ILE A 365 -26.59 18.22 -14.44
N CYS A 366 -25.95 17.41 -15.28
CA CYS A 366 -24.49 17.38 -15.34
C CYS A 366 -23.90 18.68 -15.91
N THR A 367 -24.61 19.33 -16.84
CA THR A 367 -24.24 20.63 -17.39
C THR A 367 -24.28 21.70 -16.31
N ASP A 368 -25.40 21.80 -15.59
CA ASP A 368 -25.58 22.77 -14.52
C ASP A 368 -24.54 22.58 -13.41
N LEU A 369 -24.28 21.33 -13.02
CA LEU A 369 -23.24 20.99 -12.06
C LEU A 369 -21.86 21.50 -12.53
N LEU A 370 -21.43 21.17 -13.75
CA LEU A 370 -20.13 21.62 -14.25
C LEU A 370 -20.02 23.14 -14.37
N ILE A 371 -21.09 23.83 -14.79
CA ILE A 371 -21.13 25.30 -14.82
C ILE A 371 -20.95 25.87 -13.41
N GLU A 372 -21.62 25.30 -12.41
CA GLU A 372 -21.47 25.72 -11.02
C GLU A 372 -20.03 25.53 -10.52
N LEU A 373 -19.41 24.36 -10.78
CA LEU A 373 -18.04 24.06 -10.38
C LEU A 373 -17.05 25.06 -10.99
N ILE A 374 -17.14 25.30 -12.31
CA ILE A 374 -16.29 26.25 -13.04
C ILE A 374 -16.48 27.67 -12.50
N SER A 375 -17.72 28.06 -12.23
CA SER A 375 -18.08 29.40 -11.72
C SER A 375 -17.52 29.63 -10.31
N LYS A 376 -17.58 28.61 -9.45
CA LYS A 376 -16.98 28.62 -8.10
C LYS A 376 -15.47 28.36 -8.08
N ARG A 377 -14.83 28.27 -9.25
CA ARG A 377 -13.38 28.05 -9.42
C ARG A 377 -12.89 26.72 -8.86
N VAL A 378 -13.76 25.71 -8.79
CA VAL A 378 -13.42 24.36 -8.34
C VAL A 378 -12.97 23.54 -9.54
N SER A 379 -11.83 22.85 -9.41
CA SER A 379 -11.27 22.08 -10.53
C SER A 379 -11.88 20.69 -10.56
N SER A 380 -12.29 20.20 -11.74
CA SER A 380 -13.05 18.96 -11.85
C SER A 380 -12.69 18.12 -13.08
N MET A 381 -12.96 16.82 -12.98
CA MET A 381 -12.88 15.89 -14.10
C MET A 381 -14.19 15.10 -14.14
N MET A 382 -14.80 15.00 -15.33
CA MET A 382 -16.03 14.25 -15.51
C MET A 382 -15.91 13.25 -16.66
N VAL A 383 -16.06 11.97 -16.34
CA VAL A 383 -16.25 10.90 -17.32
C VAL A 383 -17.74 10.75 -17.59
N THR A 384 -18.12 10.73 -18.86
CA THR A 384 -19.52 10.52 -19.26
C THR A 384 -19.64 9.87 -20.63
N HIS A 385 -20.78 9.23 -20.88
CA HIS A 385 -21.20 8.76 -22.21
C HIS A 385 -22.13 9.74 -22.91
N PHE A 386 -22.60 10.77 -22.20
CA PHE A 386 -23.43 11.83 -22.77
C PHE A 386 -22.56 12.74 -23.63
N THR A 387 -22.52 12.49 -24.93
CA THR A 387 -21.69 13.28 -25.85
C THR A 387 -22.25 14.68 -26.10
N ASP A 388 -23.58 14.83 -26.09
CA ASP A 388 -24.28 16.08 -26.36
C ASP A 388 -24.06 17.15 -25.27
N ILE A 389 -23.60 16.75 -24.08
CA ILE A 389 -23.27 17.68 -22.99
C ILE A 389 -22.20 18.69 -23.40
N TYR A 390 -21.30 18.31 -24.31
CA TYR A 390 -20.21 19.18 -24.74
C TYR A 390 -20.71 20.41 -25.49
N GLU A 391 -21.64 20.23 -26.44
CA GLU A 391 -22.21 21.33 -27.22
C GLU A 391 -22.96 22.33 -26.32
N LEU A 392 -23.72 21.82 -25.34
CA LEU A 392 -24.44 22.64 -24.37
C LEU A 392 -23.50 23.41 -23.44
N LEU A 393 -22.46 22.74 -22.92
CA LEU A 393 -21.45 23.37 -22.06
C LEU A 393 -20.68 24.48 -22.77
N VAL A 394 -20.21 24.23 -24.00
CA VAL A 394 -19.49 25.24 -24.79
C VAL A 394 -20.37 26.48 -24.97
N THR A 395 -21.60 26.29 -25.43
CA THR A 395 -22.54 27.40 -25.66
C THR A 395 -22.79 28.22 -24.39
N ARG A 396 -23.08 27.56 -23.26
CA ARG A 396 -23.37 28.26 -22.00
C ARG A 396 -22.14 28.93 -21.38
N LEU A 397 -20.96 28.31 -21.48
CA LEU A 397 -19.72 28.88 -20.94
C LEU A 397 -19.17 30.02 -21.80
N GLU A 398 -19.38 29.99 -23.12
CA GLU A 398 -19.05 31.11 -24.01
C GLU A 398 -19.84 32.36 -23.64
N ALA A 399 -21.15 32.23 -23.39
CA ALA A 399 -21.99 33.33 -22.92
C ALA A 399 -21.50 33.94 -21.60
N ALA A 400 -20.82 33.16 -20.76
CA ALA A 400 -20.25 33.60 -19.48
C ALA A 400 -18.76 34.02 -19.57
N GLY A 401 -18.12 33.91 -20.74
CA GLY A 401 -16.68 34.18 -20.90
C GLY A 401 -15.75 33.17 -20.20
N LEU A 402 -16.23 31.94 -19.97
CA LEU A 402 -15.54 30.90 -19.20
C LEU A 402 -15.12 29.68 -20.06
N SER A 403 -15.32 29.72 -21.37
CA SER A 403 -15.07 28.59 -22.28
C SER A 403 -13.63 28.06 -22.24
N GLN A 404 -12.63 28.90 -21.96
CA GLN A 404 -11.23 28.49 -21.85
C GLN A 404 -10.94 27.51 -20.70
N ARG A 405 -11.85 27.43 -19.71
CA ARG A 405 -11.71 26.53 -18.56
C ARG A 405 -12.22 25.12 -18.84
N LEU A 406 -12.96 24.91 -19.93
CA LEU A 406 -13.41 23.60 -20.33
C LEU A 406 -12.40 22.95 -21.28
N LYS A 407 -11.94 21.76 -20.92
CA LYS A 407 -11.14 20.88 -21.78
C LYS A 407 -11.92 19.62 -22.07
N SER A 408 -11.88 19.15 -23.32
CA SER A 408 -12.55 17.92 -23.73
C SER A 408 -11.55 16.91 -24.26
N TYR A 409 -11.71 15.68 -23.83
CA TYR A 409 -10.83 14.58 -24.15
C TYR A 409 -11.62 13.35 -24.59
N ILE A 410 -11.05 12.61 -25.54
CA ILE A 410 -11.58 11.33 -26.01
C ILE A 410 -10.55 10.23 -25.77
N MET A 411 -11.03 9.04 -25.39
CA MET A 411 -10.21 7.84 -25.42
C MET A 411 -10.07 7.33 -26.85
N THR A 412 -8.83 7.15 -27.28
CA THR A 412 -8.52 6.75 -28.65
C THR A 412 -8.82 5.27 -28.91
N THR A 413 -9.32 5.00 -30.11
CA THR A 413 -9.55 3.66 -30.63
C THR A 413 -8.93 3.54 -32.01
N SER A 414 -8.56 2.32 -32.40
CA SER A 414 -8.12 2.01 -33.76
C SER A 414 -9.04 0.95 -34.37
N GLN A 415 -9.40 1.13 -35.63
CA GLN A 415 -10.25 0.22 -36.39
C GLN A 415 -9.36 -0.61 -37.31
N GLY A 416 -9.35 -1.93 -37.12
CA GLY A 416 -8.65 -2.86 -37.99
C GLY A 416 -9.34 -3.05 -39.34
N SER A 417 -8.65 -3.69 -40.29
CA SER A 417 -9.19 -4.06 -41.61
C SER A 417 -10.50 -4.84 -41.54
N ASP A 418 -10.68 -5.60 -40.46
CA ASP A 418 -11.80 -6.54 -40.28
C ASP A 418 -12.96 -5.89 -39.50
N ASN A 419 -13.04 -4.55 -39.48
CA ASN A 419 -14.00 -3.77 -38.71
C ASN A 419 -13.91 -3.98 -37.19
N THR A 420 -12.80 -4.55 -36.71
CA THR A 420 -12.54 -4.82 -35.30
C THR A 420 -11.99 -3.57 -34.62
N ILE A 421 -12.70 -3.09 -33.59
CA ILE A 421 -12.21 -2.00 -32.75
C ILE A 421 -11.20 -2.54 -31.74
N SER A 422 -10.06 -1.88 -31.65
CA SER A 422 -9.02 -2.04 -30.63
C SER A 422 -8.95 -0.77 -29.77
N TYR A 423 -8.87 -0.94 -28.45
CA TYR A 423 -8.73 0.15 -27.50
C TYR A 423 -7.24 0.47 -27.32
N LEU A 424 -6.85 1.72 -27.56
CA LEU A 424 -5.46 2.15 -27.40
C LEU A 424 -5.15 2.64 -25.98
N TYR A 425 -6.19 2.83 -25.15
CA TYR A 425 -6.10 3.32 -23.77
C TYR A 425 -5.32 4.64 -23.60
N LYS A 426 -5.23 5.42 -24.68
CA LYS A 426 -4.55 6.72 -24.71
C LYS A 426 -5.58 7.84 -24.86
N LEU A 427 -5.49 8.82 -23.98
CA LEU A 427 -6.34 10.01 -24.01
C LEU A 427 -5.81 11.04 -25.02
N LYS A 428 -6.71 11.70 -25.74
CA LYS A 428 -6.41 12.78 -26.69
C LYS A 428 -7.37 13.95 -26.48
N GLU A 429 -6.85 15.18 -26.48
CA GLU A 429 -7.70 16.39 -26.47
C GLU A 429 -8.45 16.50 -27.81
N ALA A 430 -9.76 16.40 -27.75
CA ALA A 430 -10.67 16.49 -28.88
C ALA A 430 -12.12 16.60 -28.37
N PRO A 431 -13.03 17.21 -29.13
CA PRO A 431 -14.46 17.14 -28.83
C PRO A 431 -14.98 15.70 -28.91
N PRO A 432 -16.09 15.36 -28.23
CA PRO A 432 -16.67 14.01 -28.30
C PRO A 432 -17.02 13.62 -29.73
N GLN A 433 -16.79 12.35 -30.08
CA GLN A 433 -17.20 11.78 -31.36
C GLN A 433 -18.52 11.04 -31.22
N ARG A 434 -19.49 11.32 -32.10
CA ARG A 434 -20.74 10.56 -32.23
C ARG A 434 -20.49 9.26 -32.98
N SER A 435 -19.89 8.26 -32.34
CA SER A 435 -19.67 6.92 -32.90
C SER A 435 -20.30 5.84 -32.03
N SER A 436 -21.16 5.00 -32.63
CA SER A 436 -21.81 3.89 -31.93
C SER A 436 -20.88 2.68 -31.80
N HIS A 437 -19.87 2.78 -30.94
CA HIS A 437 -18.96 1.66 -30.64
C HIS A 437 -19.68 0.45 -30.03
N ALA A 438 -20.83 0.68 -29.38
CA ALA A 438 -21.70 -0.38 -28.85
C ALA A 438 -22.13 -1.37 -29.95
N ARG A 439 -22.47 -0.90 -31.15
CA ARG A 439 -22.86 -1.76 -32.28
C ARG A 439 -21.74 -2.70 -32.72
N ALA A 440 -20.50 -2.21 -32.75
CA ALA A 440 -19.35 -3.01 -33.13
C ALA A 440 -18.98 -4.07 -32.07
N VAL A 441 -19.17 -3.76 -30.78
CA VAL A 441 -19.01 -4.74 -29.68
C VAL A 441 -20.09 -5.83 -29.75
N VAL A 442 -21.34 -5.41 -29.94
CA VAL A 442 -22.50 -6.30 -30.08
C VAL A 442 -22.37 -7.20 -31.33
N GLY A 443 -21.84 -6.67 -32.43
CA GLY A 443 -21.54 -7.42 -33.64
C GLY A 443 -20.51 -8.53 -33.45
N LYS A 444 -19.45 -8.30 -32.65
CA LYS A 444 -18.45 -9.35 -32.31
C LYS A 444 -19.06 -10.54 -31.56
N LEU A 445 -20.13 -10.31 -30.80
CA LEU A 445 -20.83 -11.36 -30.06
C LEU A 445 -21.87 -12.10 -30.91
N GLY A 446 -21.95 -11.82 -32.22
CA GLY A 446 -22.95 -12.42 -33.12
C GLY A 446 -24.38 -11.93 -32.84
N VAL A 447 -24.52 -10.81 -32.11
CA VAL A 447 -25.81 -10.22 -31.73
C VAL A 447 -26.11 -9.04 -32.67
N THR A 448 -25.92 -9.23 -33.98
CA THR A 448 -26.27 -8.18 -34.95
C THR A 448 -27.78 -8.00 -35.01
N LEU A 449 -28.24 -6.79 -35.40
CA LEU A 449 -29.66 -6.55 -35.65
C LEU A 449 -30.19 -7.55 -36.68
N ASP A 450 -29.42 -7.86 -37.72
CA ASP A 450 -29.78 -8.86 -38.73
C ASP A 450 -29.93 -10.26 -38.11
N SER A 451 -29.01 -10.70 -37.25
CA SER A 451 -29.13 -11.98 -36.54
C SER A 451 -30.32 -12.01 -35.57
N MET A 452 -30.66 -10.87 -34.95
CA MET A 452 -31.83 -10.74 -34.10
C MET A 452 -33.12 -10.78 -34.93
N LEU A 453 -33.16 -10.10 -36.07
CA LEU A 453 -34.28 -10.10 -37.01
C LEU A 453 -34.49 -11.48 -37.63
N GLU A 454 -33.42 -12.17 -38.05
CA GLU A 454 -33.49 -13.56 -38.55
C GLU A 454 -34.03 -14.51 -37.47
N ARG A 455 -33.60 -14.34 -36.20
CA ARG A 455 -34.16 -15.11 -35.08
C ARG A 455 -35.65 -14.82 -34.87
N LEU A 456 -36.07 -13.56 -34.93
CA LEU A 456 -37.49 -13.20 -34.82
C LEU A 456 -38.33 -13.74 -35.98
N ASP A 457 -37.82 -13.66 -37.20
CA ASP A 457 -38.44 -14.23 -38.40
C ASP A 457 -38.55 -15.77 -38.28
N SER A 458 -37.53 -16.45 -37.73
CA SER A 458 -37.56 -17.91 -37.47
C SER A 458 -38.58 -18.32 -36.40
N LEU A 459 -38.94 -17.40 -35.50
CA LEU A 459 -39.98 -17.59 -34.49
C LEU A 459 -41.38 -17.21 -34.99
N GLY A 460 -41.51 -16.76 -36.25
CA GLY A 460 -42.78 -16.33 -36.84
C GLY A 460 -43.34 -15.02 -36.26
N LEU A 461 -42.49 -14.23 -35.59
CA LEU A 461 -42.87 -12.99 -34.93
C LEU A 461 -42.48 -11.78 -35.78
N ASP A 462 -43.44 -11.15 -36.46
CA ASP A 462 -43.20 -9.88 -37.17
C ASP A 462 -43.45 -8.68 -36.24
N ILE A 463 -42.47 -8.39 -35.38
CA ILE A 463 -42.51 -7.29 -34.41
C ILE A 463 -41.87 -6.00 -34.94
N ARG A 464 -41.54 -5.95 -36.25
CA ARG A 464 -40.86 -4.82 -36.88
C ARG A 464 -41.78 -3.60 -36.87
N PRO A 465 -41.39 -2.47 -36.24
CA PRO A 465 -42.22 -1.27 -36.25
C PRO A 465 -42.38 -0.78 -37.69
N GLN A 466 -43.61 -0.59 -38.19
CA GLN A 466 -43.84 -0.02 -39.53
C GLN A 466 -43.77 1.52 -39.55
N ASP A 467 -43.37 2.14 -38.44
CA ASP A 467 -43.35 3.58 -38.29
C ASP A 467 -42.20 4.25 -39.04
N THR A 468 -42.29 5.57 -39.13
CA THR A 468 -41.28 6.42 -39.76
C THR A 468 -39.94 6.40 -39.03
N ALA A 469 -39.91 6.10 -37.73
CA ALA A 469 -38.68 6.03 -36.94
C ALA A 469 -37.85 4.79 -37.32
N TRP A 470 -38.49 3.63 -37.50
CA TRP A 470 -37.85 2.41 -37.98
C TRP A 470 -37.32 2.54 -39.41
N LYS A 471 -38.10 3.16 -40.31
CA LYS A 471 -37.65 3.44 -41.68
C LYS A 471 -36.44 4.38 -41.72
N ARG A 472 -36.36 5.34 -40.78
CA ARG A 472 -35.24 6.28 -40.64
C ARG A 472 -34.00 5.58 -40.06
N LEU A 473 -34.16 4.79 -39.00
CA LEU A 473 -33.12 3.94 -38.40
C LEU A 473 -32.50 2.98 -39.42
N ARG A 474 -33.32 2.30 -40.22
CA ARG A 474 -32.85 1.40 -41.28
C ARG A 474 -32.03 2.12 -42.35
N LYS A 475 -32.41 3.37 -42.68
CA LYS A 475 -31.74 4.19 -43.69
C LYS A 475 -30.39 4.75 -43.19
N GLU A 476 -30.29 5.06 -41.90
CA GLU A 476 -29.03 5.45 -41.22
C GLU A 476 -28.12 4.25 -40.88
N MET A 477 -28.62 3.01 -41.01
CA MET A 477 -27.86 1.78 -40.74
C MET A 477 -27.30 1.10 -42.00
N LEU A 478 -27.90 1.32 -43.17
CA LEU A 478 -27.52 0.71 -44.46
C LEU A 478 -26.84 1.68 -45.44
N GLY A 479 -26.70 2.95 -45.06
CA GLY A 479 -25.88 3.96 -45.74
C GLY A 479 -24.77 4.42 -44.82
#